data_AF-A0A8X6VL43-F1
#
_entry.id   AF-A0A8X6VL43-F1
#
_cell.length_a   1.000
_cell.length_b   1.000
_cell.length_c   1.000
_cell.angle_alpha   90.00
_cell.angle_beta   90.00
_cell.angle_gamma   90.00
#
_symmetry.space_group_name_H-M   'P 1'
#
loop_
_entity.id
_entity.type
_entity.pdbx_description
1 polymer ?
#
loop_
_entity_poly.entity_id
_entity_poly.type
_entity_poly.pdbx_seq_one_letter_code
_entity_poly.pdbx_strand_id
1 'polypeptide(L)'
;MAVSSIRRRQLHRGLRATVSLYRILLSANHRRLRLQWAHEHRVRQTDWHQVVFSDESRFNWWEPDGRIRVERYDDEHCLPECVIE
;
A
#
# COMPACT_ATOMS: atom_id res chain seq x y z
N MET A 1 -9.49 -21.27 -28.12
CA MET A 1 -10.17 -20.01 -27.73
C MET A 1 -9.11 -19.07 -27.15
N ALA A 2 -8.77 -17.99 -27.86
CA ALA A 2 -7.56 -17.22 -27.55
C ALA A 2 -7.70 -16.41 -26.25
N VAL A 3 -6.75 -16.57 -25.34
CA VAL A 3 -6.58 -15.85 -24.05
C VAL A 3 -6.57 -14.31 -24.21
N SER A 4 -6.45 -13.83 -25.44
CA SER A 4 -6.49 -12.43 -25.82
C SER A 4 -7.90 -11.80 -25.86
N SER A 5 -8.99 -12.54 -25.66
CA SER A 5 -10.35 -11.98 -25.69
C SER A 5 -10.77 -11.30 -24.38
N ILE A 6 -10.45 -11.90 -23.23
CA ILE A 6 -10.88 -11.42 -21.90
C ILE A 6 -10.10 -10.16 -21.51
N ARG A 7 -8.77 -10.20 -21.59
CA ARG A 7 -7.91 -9.06 -21.24
C ARG A 7 -8.20 -7.83 -22.08
N ARG A 8 -8.43 -7.99 -23.39
CA ARG A 8 -8.80 -6.87 -24.27
C ARG A 8 -10.17 -6.29 -23.89
N ARG A 9 -11.12 -7.13 -23.51
CA ARG A 9 -12.46 -6.69 -23.08
C ARG A 9 -12.43 -5.94 -21.76
N GLN A 10 -11.62 -6.38 -20.80
CA GLN A 10 -11.39 -5.69 -19.53
C GLN A 10 -10.75 -4.31 -19.76
N LEU A 11 -9.68 -4.25 -20.56
CA LEU A 11 -9.03 -2.98 -20.91
C LEU A 11 -9.97 -2.03 -21.66
N HIS A 12 -10.78 -2.54 -22.60
CA HIS A 12 -11.81 -1.74 -23.29
C HIS A 12 -12.86 -1.18 -22.35
N ARG A 13 -13.15 -1.86 -21.24
CA ARG A 13 -14.06 -1.39 -20.21
C ARG A 13 -13.39 -0.42 -19.24
N GLY A 14 -12.06 -0.32 -19.25
CA GLY A 14 -11.28 0.54 -18.35
C GLY A 14 -10.62 -0.19 -17.18
N LEU A 15 -10.82 -1.51 -17.05
CA LEU A 15 -10.23 -2.30 -15.97
C LEU A 15 -8.75 -2.57 -16.25
N ARG A 16 -7.91 -2.33 -15.25
CA ARG A 16 -6.47 -2.57 -15.31
C ARG A 16 -6.01 -3.43 -14.15
N ALA A 17 -5.19 -4.43 -14.44
CA ALA A 17 -4.46 -5.16 -13.41
C ALA A 17 -3.38 -4.25 -12.83
N THR A 18 -3.54 -3.85 -11.57
CA THR A 18 -2.62 -2.98 -10.84
C THR A 18 -2.13 -3.69 -9.57
N VAL A 19 -0.99 -3.24 -9.03
CA VAL A 19 -0.54 -3.71 -7.72
C VAL A 19 -1.54 -3.21 -6.68
N SER A 20 -2.04 -4.11 -5.83
CA SER A 20 -2.89 -3.73 -4.71
C SER A 20 -2.14 -2.76 -3.81
N LEU A 21 -2.88 -1.83 -3.20
CA LEU A 21 -2.28 -1.08 -2.12
C LEU A 21 -2.16 -2.00 -0.91
N TYR A 22 -0.92 -2.30 -0.54
CA TYR A 22 -0.65 -2.80 0.81
C TYR A 22 -0.76 -1.60 1.76
N ARG A 23 -1.85 -1.53 2.51
CA ARG A 23 -2.07 -0.44 3.45
C ARG A 23 -2.74 -0.96 4.71
N ILE A 24 -2.04 -0.80 5.83
CA ILE A 24 -2.67 -0.90 7.15
C ILE A 24 -3.74 0.18 7.23
N LEU A 25 -5.00 -0.23 7.35
CA LEU A 25 -6.12 0.69 7.49
C LEU A 25 -5.97 1.50 8.78
N LEU A 26 -5.71 2.80 8.63
CA LEU A 26 -5.54 3.68 9.79
C LEU A 26 -6.91 4.15 10.30
N SER A 27 -7.20 3.81 11.55
CA SER A 27 -8.31 4.43 12.28
C SER A 27 -8.18 5.96 12.28
N ALA A 28 -9.28 6.66 12.54
CA ALA A 28 -9.25 8.12 12.69
C ALA A 28 -8.27 8.55 13.80
N ASN A 29 -8.17 7.76 14.87
CA ASN A 29 -7.23 8.02 15.96
C ASN A 29 -5.77 7.85 15.53
N HIS A 30 -5.44 6.81 14.77
CA HIS A 30 -4.08 6.62 14.23
C HIS A 30 -3.68 7.80 13.34
N ARG A 31 -4.58 8.28 12.48
CA ARG A 31 -4.33 9.45 11.63
C ARG A 31 -4.03 10.70 12.46
N ARG A 32 -4.84 10.98 13.48
CA ARG A 32 -4.65 12.12 14.39
C ARG A 32 -3.31 12.05 15.11
N LEU A 33 -2.99 10.91 15.72
CA LEU A 33 -1.75 10.74 16.49
C LEU A 33 -0.50 10.82 15.61
N ARG A 34 -0.52 10.21 14.42
CA ARG A 34 0.60 10.30 13.47
C ARG A 34 0.83 11.72 12.97
N LEU A 35 -0.27 12.45 12.68
CA LEU A 35 -0.18 13.83 12.25
C LEU A 35 0.38 14.73 13.36
N GLN A 36 -0.12 14.56 14.59
CA GLN A 36 0.39 15.26 15.76
C GLN A 36 1.89 14.99 15.97
N TRP A 37 2.29 13.71 15.99
CA TRP A 37 3.70 13.32 16.13
C TRP A 37 4.57 13.96 15.05
N ALA A 38 4.12 13.94 13.79
CA ALA A 38 4.84 14.56 12.68
C ALA A 38 4.99 16.07 12.86
N HIS A 39 3.94 16.78 13.31
CA HIS A 39 4.05 18.22 13.60
C HIS A 39 5.02 18.54 14.73
N GLU A 40 5.00 17.77 15.82
CA GLU A 40 5.87 17.94 16.98
C GLU A 40 7.36 17.67 16.66
N HIS A 41 7.63 16.82 15.68
CA HIS A 41 8.98 16.41 15.26
C HIS A 41 9.40 17.04 13.91
N ARG A 42 8.57 17.92 13.33
CA ARG A 42 8.85 18.61 12.05
C ARG A 42 9.93 19.68 12.16
N VAL A 43 10.03 20.34 13.32
CA VAL A 43 10.87 21.53 13.53
C VAL A 43 11.97 21.29 14.56
N ARG A 44 11.88 20.22 15.36
CA ARG A 44 12.90 19.93 16.35
C ARG A 44 14.21 19.62 15.64
N GLN A 45 15.29 20.16 16.20
CA GLN A 45 16.63 19.57 16.17
C GLN A 45 16.58 18.17 16.81
N THR A 46 15.71 17.30 16.30
CA THR A 46 15.81 15.87 16.58
C THR A 46 17.11 15.51 15.92
N ASP A 47 18.15 15.36 16.74
CA ASP A 47 19.41 14.85 16.29
C ASP A 47 19.18 13.40 15.93
N TRP A 48 18.70 13.15 14.70
CA TRP A 48 18.39 11.83 14.20
C TRP A 48 19.63 10.92 14.26
N HIS A 49 20.83 11.50 14.38
CA HIS A 49 22.08 10.78 14.63
C HIS A 49 22.14 10.12 16.02
N GLN A 50 21.34 10.58 16.98
CA GLN A 50 21.22 9.98 18.32
C GLN A 50 20.08 8.97 18.42
N VAL A 51 19.26 8.84 17.37
CA VAL A 51 18.12 7.91 17.36
C VAL A 51 18.57 6.57 16.80
N VAL A 52 18.50 5.52 17.62
CA VAL A 52 18.67 4.14 17.18
C VAL A 52 17.30 3.54 16.91
N PHE A 53 17.02 3.24 15.64
CA PHE A 53 15.81 2.53 15.25
C PHE A 53 16.03 1.02 15.33
N SER A 54 15.02 0.30 15.82
CA SER A 54 14.97 -1.16 15.80
C SER A 54 13.67 -1.60 15.14
N ASP A 55 13.75 -2.60 14.28
CA ASP A 55 12.59 -3.26 13.68
C ASP A 55 12.95 -4.71 13.38
N GLU A 56 11.93 -5.56 13.22
CA GLU A 56 12.11 -6.95 12.85
C GLU A 56 11.73 -7.13 11.38
N SER A 57 12.60 -7.75 10.60
CA SER A 57 12.33 -8.07 9.19
C SER A 57 12.33 -9.56 8.98
N ARG A 58 11.31 -10.05 8.26
CA ARG A 58 11.23 -11.44 7.84
C ARG A 58 12.00 -11.64 6.54
N PHE A 59 12.88 -12.64 6.49
CA PHE A 59 13.61 -13.04 5.29
C PHE A 59 13.13 -14.43 4.86
N ASN A 60 12.32 -14.49 3.81
CA ASN A 60 11.89 -15.76 3.22
C ASN A 60 12.91 -16.22 2.19
N TRP A 61 13.11 -17.53 2.09
CA TRP A 61 14.05 -18.11 1.12
C TRP A 61 13.37 -18.54 -0.19
N TRP A 62 12.10 -18.99 -0.16
CA TRP A 62 11.42 -19.51 -1.37
C TRP A 62 10.18 -18.71 -1.77
N GLU A 63 9.33 -18.33 -0.82
CA GLU A 63 8.07 -17.65 -1.12
C GLU A 63 8.23 -16.12 -1.04
N PRO A 64 7.95 -15.39 -2.14
CA PRO A 64 7.82 -13.95 -2.05
C PRO A 64 6.58 -13.60 -1.24
N ASP A 65 6.65 -12.55 -0.42
CA ASP A 65 5.49 -11.85 0.16
C ASP A 65 4.73 -11.08 -0.92
N GLY A 66 4.43 -11.76 -2.02
CA GLY A 66 4.21 -11.19 -3.34
C GLY A 66 3.17 -10.09 -3.34
N ARG A 67 3.43 -9.05 -4.13
CA ARG A 67 2.46 -8.02 -4.45
C ARG A 67 1.28 -8.66 -5.18
N ILE A 68 0.14 -8.75 -4.49
CA ILE A 68 -1.10 -9.21 -5.11
C ILE A 68 -1.53 -8.16 -6.14
N ARG A 69 -1.97 -8.62 -7.30
CA ARG A 69 -2.54 -7.76 -8.33
C ARG A 69 -4.05 -7.79 -8.22
N VAL A 70 -4.66 -6.62 -8.26
CA VAL A 70 -6.11 -6.43 -8.31
C VAL A 70 -6.48 -5.80 -9.65
N GLU A 71 -7.55 -6.28 -10.26
CA GLU A 71 -8.15 -5.64 -11.44
C GLU A 71 -9.14 -4.59 -10.96
N ARG A 72 -8.90 -3.31 -11.26
CA ARG A 72 -9.75 -2.19 -10.84
C ARG A 72 -9.75 -1.05 -11.86
N TYR A 73 -10.69 -0.12 -11.72
CA TYR A 73 -10.66 1.17 -12.41
C TYR A 73 -9.67 2.13 -11.74
N ASP A 74 -9.25 3.19 -12.46
CA ASP A 74 -8.22 4.11 -12.01
C ASP A 74 -8.66 4.92 -10.75
N ASP A 75 -9.97 5.13 -10.54
CA ASP A 75 -10.57 5.87 -9.42
C ASP A 75 -10.86 5.01 -8.18
N GLU A 76 -10.84 3.69 -8.31
CA GLU A 76 -11.14 2.73 -7.25
C GLU A 76 -9.95 2.47 -6.32
N HIS A 77 -8.92 3.32 -6.38
CA HIS A 77 -7.63 3.02 -5.78
C HIS A 77 -7.68 2.88 -4.25
N CYS A 78 -8.64 3.56 -3.62
CA CYS A 78 -8.81 3.64 -2.17
C CYS A 78 -10.02 2.84 -1.66
N LEU A 79 -10.67 2.04 -2.53
CA LEU A 79 -11.76 1.18 -2.10
C LEU A 79 -11.25 0.09 -1.13
N PRO A 80 -11.97 -0.23 -0.05
CA PRO A 80 -11.58 -1.28 0.89
C PRO A 80 -11.29 -2.61 0.21
N GLU A 81 -12.03 -2.94 -0.85
CA GLU A 81 -11.88 -4.17 -1.63
C GLU A 81 -10.58 -4.21 -2.45
N CYS A 82 -9.96 -3.05 -2.68
CA CYS A 82 -8.71 -2.90 -3.42
C CYS A 82 -7.48 -2.72 -2.51
N VAL A 83 -7.68 -2.77 -1.20
CA VAL A 83 -6.63 -2.73 -0.17
C VAL A 83 -6.50 -4.12 0.43
N ILE A 84 -5.27 -4.61 0.54
CA ILE A 84 -5.00 -5.91 1.15
C ILE A 84 -4.23 -5.67 2.44
N GLU A 85 -4.70 -6.33 3.51
CA GLU A 85 -4.09 -6.34 4.84
C GLU A 85 -2.95 -7.36 4.94
#